data_AF-A0A1C5QTY9-F1
#
_entry.id   AF-A0A1C5QTY9-F1
#
_cell.length_a   1.000
_cell.length_b   1.000
_cell.length_c   1.000
_cell.angle_alpha   90.00
_cell.angle_beta   90.00
_cell.angle_gamma   90.00
#
_symmetry.space_group_name_H-M   'P 1'
#
loop_
_entity.id
_entity.type
_entity.pdbx_description
1 polymer ?
#
loop_
_entity_poly.entity_id
_entity_poly.type
_entity_poly.pdbx_seq_one_letter_code
_entity_poly.pdbx_strand_id
1 'polypeptide(L)' 'MLIKEYDTILLKDGRKAAVVEILDDTHFLVDVGDSPTDWDTIDATIDDIVKVIDN' A
#
# COMPACT_ATOMS: atom_id res chain seq x y z
N MET A 1 -2.72 10.66 8.30
CA MET A 1 -3.60 9.96 7.35
C MET A 1 -4.11 8.72 8.07
N LEU A 2 -5.40 8.42 8.02
CA LEU A 2 -5.91 7.15 8.56
C LEU A 2 -5.94 6.15 7.41
N ILE A 3 -5.13 5.10 7.50
CA ILE A 3 -5.07 3.99 6.55
C ILE A 3 -5.71 2.78 7.21
N LYS A 4 -6.44 1.98 6.44
CA LYS A 4 -7.06 0.72 6.87
C LYS A 4 -6.59 -0.43 5.97
N GLU A 5 -6.74 -1.65 6.46
CA GLU A 5 -6.64 -2.82 5.59
C GLU A 5 -7.63 -2.71 4.43
N TYR A 6 -7.18 -3.15 3.26
CA TYR A 6 -7.85 -3.12 1.96
C TYR A 6 -7.98 -1.74 1.31
N ASP A 7 -7.52 -0.66 1.96
CA ASP A 7 -7.36 0.63 1.29
C ASP A 7 -6.44 0.48 0.08
N THR A 8 -6.79 1.13 -1.04
CA THR A 8 -5.85 1.29 -2.15
C THR A 8 -5.13 2.62 -2.00
N ILE A 9 -3.80 2.58 -2.02
CA ILE A 9 -2.93 3.73 -1.84
C ILE A 9 -2.09 4.01 -3.09
N LEU A 10 -1.65 5.25 -3.25
CA LEU A 10 -0.64 5.66 -4.23
C LEU A 10 0.71 5.81 -3.54
N LEU A 11 1.70 5.06 -3.99
CA LEU A 11 3.09 5.17 -3.54
C LEU A 11 3.83 6.31 -4.27
N LYS A 12 4.88 6.85 -3.65
CA LYS A 12 5.71 7.95 -4.20
C LYS A 12 6.42 7.58 -5.50
N ASP A 13 6.68 6.29 -5.73
CA ASP A 13 7.25 5.78 -6.99
C ASP A 13 6.22 5.68 -8.13
N GLY A 14 4.96 6.01 -7.85
CA GLY A 14 3.85 6.00 -8.80
C GLY A 14 3.06 4.71 -8.87
N ARG A 15 3.48 3.65 -8.16
CA ARG A 15 2.71 2.39 -8.08
C ARG A 15 1.46 2.56 -7.23
N LYS A 16 0.43 1.78 -7.56
CA LYS A 16 -0.73 1.58 -6.69
C LYS A 16 -0.50 0.33 -5.85
N ALA A 17 -0.94 0.35 -4.61
CA ALA A 17 -0.84 -0.80 -3.74
C ALA A 17 -2.12 -0.98 -2.91
N ALA A 18 -2.49 -2.22 -2.63
CA ALA A 18 -3.55 -2.54 -1.68
C ALA A 18 -2.94 -2.85 -0.32
N VAL A 19 -3.44 -2.23 0.74
CA VAL A 19 -2.96 -2.50 2.11
C VAL A 19 -3.48 -3.86 2.55
N VAL A 20 -2.61 -4.78 2.92
CA VAL A 20 -2.99 -6.14 3.34
C VAL A 20 -2.78 -6.39 4.82
N GLU A 21 -1.88 -5.66 5.46
CA GLU A 21 -1.66 -5.73 6.91
C GLU A 21 -1.15 -4.37 7.44
N ILE A 22 -1.63 -3.98 8.62
CA ILE A 22 -1.12 -2.82 9.37
C ILE A 22 -0.28 -3.34 10.52
N LEU A 23 1.03 -3.13 10.46
CA LEU A 23 1.97 -3.55 11.50
C LEU A 23 1.95 -2.56 12.67
N ASP A 24 1.95 -1.27 12.35
CA ASP A 24 1.75 -0.15 13.29
C ASP A 24 1.19 1.09 12.55
N ASP A 25 1.06 2.22 13.25
CA ASP A 25 0.51 3.47 12.70
C ASP A 25 1.32 4.04 11.50
N THR A 26 2.51 3.52 11.25
CA THR A 26 3.46 4.01 10.24
C THR A 26 4.03 2.94 9.29
N HIS A 27 3.85 1.64 9.57
CA HIS A 27 4.37 0.52 8.77
C HIS A 27 3.27 -0.42 8.30
N PHE A 28 3.34 -0.81 7.03
CA PHE A 28 2.30 -1.57 6.33
C PHE A 28 2.93 -2.65 5.47
N LEU A 29 2.22 -3.75 5.28
CA LEU A 29 2.43 -4.66 4.14
C LEU A 29 1.42 -4.31 3.06
N VAL A 30 1.90 -4.17 1.83
CA VAL A 30 1.07 -3.78 0.69
C VAL A 30 1.35 -4.67 -0.52
N ASP A 31 0.27 -5.05 -1.21
CA ASP A 31 0.36 -5.78 -2.47
C ASP A 31 0.42 -4.81 -3.64
N VAL A 32 1.41 -4.99 -4.50
CA VAL A 32 1.60 -4.23 -5.75
C VAL A 32 1.53 -5.16 -6.95
N GLY A 33 1.27 -4.61 -8.14
CA GLY A 33 1.19 -5.36 -9.40
C GLY A 33 -0.24 -5.55 -9.90
N ASP A 34 -0.39 -5.69 -11.22
CA ASP A 34 -1.71 -5.72 -11.87
C ASP A 34 -2.18 -7.16 -12.20
N SER A 35 -1.33 -8.17 -11.99
CA SER A 35 -1.59 -9.57 -12.34
C SER A 35 -0.81 -10.56 -11.47
N PRO A 36 -1.20 -11.85 -11.44
CA PRO A 36 -0.47 -12.88 -10.68
C PRO A 36 1.00 -13.05 -11.08
N THR A 37 1.43 -12.54 -12.24
CA THR A 37 2.81 -12.65 -12.70
C THR A 37 3.73 -11.55 -12.18
N ASP A 38 3.18 -10.42 -11.74
CA ASP A 38 3.91 -9.25 -11.23
C ASP A 38 3.49 -8.86 -9.81
N TRP A 39 2.64 -9.66 -9.17
CA TRP A 39 2.31 -9.47 -7.76
C TRP A 39 3.52 -9.63 -6.86
N ASP A 40 3.66 -8.67 -5.96
CA ASP A 40 4.65 -8.68 -4.90
C ASP A 40 4.06 -8.06 -3.64
N THR A 41 4.40 -8.61 -2.49
CA THR A 41 4.05 -8.04 -1.19
C THR A 41 5.28 -7.35 -0.65
N ILE A 42 5.19 -6.03 -0.47
CA ILE A 42 6.32 -5.21 -0.02
C ILE A 42 6.00 -4.52 1.29
N ASP A 43 7.06 -4.23 2.06
CA ASP A 43 6.99 -3.27 3.16
C ASP A 43 6.84 -1.85 2.61
N ALA A 44 5.94 -1.08 3.21
CA ALA A 44 5.77 0.34 2.95
C ALA A 44 5.66 1.12 4.27
N THR A 45 6.26 2.31 4.32
CA THR A 45 6.08 3.24 5.43
C THR A 45 5.10 4.34 5.06
N ILE A 46 4.57 5.07 6.04
CA ILE A 46 3.71 6.23 5.78
C ILE A 46 4.41 7.30 4.93
N ASP A 47 5.74 7.36 4.99
CA ASP A 47 6.55 8.26 4.18
C ASP A 47 6.62 7.83 2.71
N ASP A 48 6.35 6.57 2.37
CA ASP A 48 6.29 6.11 0.98
C ASP A 48 4.95 6.43 0.31
N ILE A 49 3.95 6.85 1.09
CA ILE A 49 2.56 6.99 0.65
C ILE A 49 2.24 8.45 0.34
N VAL A 50 1.71 8.68 -0.85
CA VAL A 50 1.23 10.00 -1.28
C VAL A 50 -0.17 10.26 -0.74
N LYS A 51 -1.08 9.30 -0.93
CA LYS A 51 -2.49 9.38 -0.52
C LYS A 51 -3.20 8.04 -0.65
N VAL A 52 -4.32 7.89 0.06
CA VAL A 52 -5.35 6.87 -0.24
C VAL A 52 -6.12 7.30 -1.50
N ILE A 53 -6.40 6.34 -2.39
CA ILE A 53 -7.09 6.56 -3.66
C ILE A 53 -8.37 5.73 -3.83
N ASP A 54 -8.57 4.68 -3.04
CA ASP A 54 -9.83 3.91 -2.94
C ASP A 54 -10.00 3.29 -1.54
N ASN A 55 -11.23 2.94 -1.13
CA ASN A 55 -11.59 2.40 0.20
C ASN A 55 -12.53 1.20 0.13
#